data_AF-W2YYG2-F1
#
_entry.id   AF-W2YYG2-F1
#
_cell.length_a   1.000
_cell.length_b   1.000
_cell.length_c   1.000
_cell.angle_alpha   90.00
_cell.angle_beta   90.00
_cell.angle_gamma   90.00
#
_symmetry.space_group_name_H-M   'P 1'
#
loop_
_entity.id
_entity.type
_entity.pdbx_description
1 polymer ?
#
loop_
_entity_poly.entity_id
_entity_poly.type
_entity_poly.pdbx_seq_one_letter_code
_entity_poly.pdbx_strand_id
1 'polypeptide(L)'
;MVTTRPYYSTETKTAVVAEILSGATVADVATQRRILERTIRKWIAKVTKENSLEPSRRGPKLRLPPEAERHIFEWVVGRQIVGYPVDRTVILKKAQEVSLLVAGQSVGPG
;
A
#
# COMPACT_ATOMS: atom_id res chain seq x y z
N MET A 1 23.98 -2.49 -21.21
CA MET A 1 22.66 -3.15 -21.29
C MET A 1 21.85 -2.75 -20.05
N VAL A 2 20.71 -2.08 -20.22
CA VAL A 2 19.85 -1.71 -19.09
C VAL A 2 19.06 -2.95 -18.67
N THR A 3 19.32 -3.48 -17.49
CA THR A 3 18.55 -4.58 -16.90
C THR A 3 17.30 -4.02 -16.23
N THR A 4 16.23 -3.84 -17.00
CA THR A 4 14.94 -3.42 -16.46
C THR A 4 14.37 -4.56 -15.60
N ARG A 5 14.12 -4.28 -14.33
CA ARG A 5 13.52 -5.26 -13.42
C ARG A 5 12.08 -5.55 -13.87
N PRO A 6 11.70 -6.81 -14.13
CA PRO A 6 10.33 -7.15 -14.53
C PRO A 6 9.35 -6.80 -13.41
N TYR A 7 8.26 -6.13 -13.79
CA TYR A 7 7.13 -5.84 -12.92
C TYR A 7 6.10 -6.97 -13.04
N TYR A 8 5.59 -7.44 -11.89
CA TYR A 8 4.55 -8.47 -11.81
C TYR A 8 3.36 -7.92 -11.04
N SER A 9 2.17 -8.00 -11.63
CA SER A 9 0.91 -7.64 -10.96
C SER A 9 0.65 -8.54 -9.76
N THR A 10 -0.16 -8.07 -8.81
CA THR A 10 -0.59 -8.87 -7.65
C THR A 10 -1.34 -10.12 -8.09
N GLU A 11 -2.23 -10.00 -9.08
CA GLU A 11 -2.94 -11.11 -9.71
C GLU A 11 -2.00 -12.20 -10.26
N THR A 12 -0.91 -11.80 -10.92
CA THR A 12 0.07 -12.76 -11.45
C THR A 12 0.75 -13.52 -10.30
N LYS A 13 1.07 -12.81 -9.20
CA LYS A 13 1.73 -13.42 -8.04
C LYS A 13 0.78 -14.39 -7.32
N THR A 14 -0.47 -14.01 -7.13
CA THR A 14 -1.47 -14.84 -6.43
C THR A 14 -1.77 -16.09 -7.24
N ALA A 15 -1.92 -15.99 -8.57
CA ALA A 15 -2.11 -17.14 -9.44
C ALA A 15 -0.94 -18.13 -9.37
N VAL A 16 0.30 -17.64 -9.42
CA VAL A 16 1.51 -18.47 -9.30
C VAL A 16 1.58 -19.18 -7.95
N VAL A 17 1.27 -18.47 -6.86
CA VAL A 17 1.31 -19.08 -5.52
C VAL A 17 0.17 -20.09 -5.36
N ALA A 18 -1.03 -19.81 -5.87
CA ALA A 18 -2.16 -20.74 -5.83
C ALA A 18 -1.87 -22.05 -6.60
N GLU A 19 -1.23 -21.95 -7.77
CA GLU A 19 -0.81 -23.10 -8.58
C GLU A 19 0.16 -24.01 -7.81
N ILE A 20 1.10 -23.42 -7.07
CA ILE A 20 2.06 -24.18 -6.25
C ILE A 20 1.39 -24.78 -5.01
N LEU A 21 0.47 -24.04 -4.37
CA LEU A 21 -0.31 -24.57 -3.25
C LEU A 21 -1.25 -25.72 -3.69
N SER A 22 -1.65 -25.75 -4.96
CA SER A 22 -2.42 -26.86 -5.56
C SER A 22 -1.59 -28.10 -5.89
N GLY A 23 -0.27 -28.06 -5.65
CA GLY A 23 0.64 -29.20 -5.82
C GLY A 23 1.60 -29.11 -7.00
N ALA A 24 1.61 -28.02 -7.77
CA ALA A 24 2.58 -27.81 -8.85
C ALA A 24 3.99 -27.58 -8.30
N THR A 25 5.02 -28.05 -9.00
CA THR A 25 6.40 -27.82 -8.60
C THR A 25 6.85 -26.40 -8.97
N VAL A 26 7.75 -25.82 -8.17
CA VAL A 26 8.28 -24.47 -8.41
C VAL A 26 9.02 -24.38 -9.75
N ALA A 27 9.70 -25.46 -10.17
CA ALA A 27 10.49 -25.52 -11.40
C ALA A 27 9.60 -25.51 -12.66
N ASP A 28 8.50 -26.25 -12.63
CA ASP A 28 7.54 -26.31 -13.74
C ASP A 28 6.87 -24.94 -13.93
N VAL A 29 6.38 -24.34 -12.84
CA VAL A 29 5.72 -23.03 -12.87
C VAL A 29 6.69 -21.93 -13.28
N ALA A 30 7.95 -21.99 -12.85
CA ALA A 30 9.01 -21.07 -13.26
C ALA A 30 9.25 -21.10 -14.77
N THR A 31 9.33 -22.31 -15.34
CA THR A 31 9.56 -22.54 -16.76
C THR A 31 8.36 -22.08 -17.59
N GLN A 32 7.16 -22.49 -17.19
CA GLN A 32 5.91 -22.17 -17.87
C GLN A 32 5.62 -20.67 -17.90
N ARG A 33 5.81 -19.98 -16.75
CA ARG A 33 5.50 -18.55 -16.63
C ARG A 33 6.70 -17.63 -16.92
N ARG A 34 7.87 -18.20 -17.24
CA ARG A 34 9.14 -17.50 -17.46
C ARG A 34 9.53 -16.59 -16.27
N ILE A 35 9.28 -17.07 -15.06
CA ILE A 35 9.60 -16.37 -13.81
C ILE A 35 10.74 -17.12 -13.14
N LEU A 36 11.77 -16.40 -12.72
CA LEU A 36 12.88 -17.01 -11.98
C LEU A 36 12.38 -17.70 -10.69
N GLU A 37 12.82 -18.92 -10.42
CA GLU A 37 12.45 -19.67 -9.21
C GLU A 37 12.67 -18.88 -7.92
N ARG A 38 13.78 -18.12 -7.84
CA ARG A 38 14.08 -17.27 -6.66
C ARG A 38 12.95 -16.28 -6.36
N THR A 39 12.29 -15.78 -7.40
CA THR A 39 11.20 -14.80 -7.30
C THR A 39 9.95 -15.48 -6.77
N ILE A 40 9.65 -16.67 -7.26
CA ILE A 40 8.52 -17.49 -6.80
C ILE A 40 8.71 -17.89 -5.33
N ARG A 41 9.89 -18.40 -4.96
CA ARG A 41 10.22 -18.73 -3.56
C ARG A 41 10.08 -17.52 -2.64
N LYS A 42 10.48 -16.33 -3.12
CA LYS A 42 10.29 -15.07 -2.38
C LYS A 42 8.80 -14.74 -2.17
N TRP A 43 7.94 -14.99 -3.14
CA TRP A 43 6.49 -14.78 -3.00
C TRP A 43 5.88 -15.76 -2.01
N ILE A 44 6.25 -17.04 -2.08
CA ILE A 44 5.83 -18.07 -1.13
C ILE A 44 6.24 -17.66 0.29
N ALA A 45 7.52 -17.35 0.51
CA ALA A 45 8.01 -16.93 1.82
C ALA A 45 7.28 -15.69 2.36
N LYS A 46 6.92 -14.74 1.47
CA LYS A 46 6.15 -13.57 1.85
C LYS A 46 4.72 -13.93 2.27
N VAL A 47 4.04 -14.81 1.54
CA VAL A 47 2.70 -15.31 1.92
C VAL A 47 2.78 -16.05 3.25
N THR A 48 3.75 -16.94 3.44
CA THR A 48 3.91 -17.69 4.69
C THR A 48 4.13 -16.77 5.90
N LYS A 49 4.82 -15.63 5.72
CA LYS A 49 5.13 -14.70 6.81
C LYS A 49 4.04 -13.65 7.06
N GLU A 50 3.52 -13.05 6.00
CA GLU A 50 2.69 -11.84 6.05
C GLU A 50 1.25 -12.09 5.56
N ASN A 51 0.93 -13.30 5.08
CA ASN A 51 -0.34 -13.64 4.41
C ASN A 51 -0.74 -12.64 3.31
N SER A 52 0.23 -11.94 2.70
CA SER A 52 -0.04 -10.90 1.72
C SER A 52 1.03 -10.80 0.64
N LEU A 53 0.56 -10.66 -0.61
CA LEU A 53 1.39 -10.38 -1.80
C LEU A 53 1.28 -8.92 -2.26
N GLU A 54 0.49 -8.12 -1.55
CA GLU A 54 0.26 -6.72 -1.88
C GLU A 54 1.58 -5.92 -1.84
N PRO A 55 1.77 -4.95 -2.74
CA PRO A 55 2.92 -4.07 -2.70
C PRO A 55 2.91 -3.33 -1.36
N SER A 56 3.97 -3.52 -0.56
CA SER A 56 4.15 -2.72 0.65
C SER A 56 4.82 -1.41 0.29
N ARG A 57 4.30 -0.30 0.85
CA ARG A 57 4.91 1.03 0.70
C ARG A 57 6.32 0.99 1.26
N ARG A 58 7.29 1.50 0.48
CA ARG A 58 8.66 1.66 0.97
C ARG A 58 8.74 2.85 1.93
N GLY A 59 9.58 2.70 2.95
CA GLY A 59 9.88 3.77 3.90
C GLY A 59 9.16 3.62 5.24
N PRO A 60 9.30 4.63 6.13
CA PRO A 60 8.68 4.62 7.44
C PRO A 60 7.16 4.47 7.37
N LYS A 61 6.59 3.88 8.42
CA LYS A 61 5.13 3.81 8.61
C LYS A 61 4.53 5.21 8.48
N LEU A 62 3.37 5.30 7.84
CA LEU A 62 2.64 6.56 7.73
C LEU A 62 2.37 7.11 9.14
N ARG A 63 2.55 8.43 9.29
CA ARG A 63 2.35 9.11 10.57
C ARG A 63 0.88 9.12 10.96
N LEU A 64 0.01 9.23 9.97
CA LEU A 64 -1.43 9.19 10.15
C LEU A 64 -1.93 7.76 9.97
N PRO A 65 -2.82 7.27 10.85
CA PRO A 65 -3.53 6.03 10.61
C PRO A 65 -4.54 6.22 9.44
N PRO A 66 -4.93 5.14 8.75
CA PRO A 66 -5.85 5.21 7.59
C PRO A 66 -7.16 5.96 7.89
N GLU A 67 -7.68 5.81 9.10
CA GLU A 67 -8.90 6.47 9.56
C GLU A 67 -8.72 7.99 9.59
N ALA A 68 -7.55 8.47 10.03
CA ALA A 68 -7.23 9.90 10.06
C ALA A 68 -7.07 10.49 8.64
N GLU A 69 -6.46 9.75 7.71
CA GLU A 69 -6.37 10.16 6.31
C GLU A 69 -7.77 10.24 5.67
N ARG A 70 -8.65 9.28 5.96
CA ARG A 70 -10.05 9.28 5.51
C ARG A 70 -10.82 10.48 6.05
N HIS A 71 -10.66 10.84 7.32
CA HIS A 71 -11.29 12.03 7.89
C HIS A 71 -10.84 13.32 7.18
N ILE A 72 -9.56 13.45 6.85
CA ILE A 72 -9.06 14.60 6.07
C ILE A 72 -9.71 14.61 4.70
N PHE A 73 -9.79 13.46 4.02
CA PHE A 73 -10.45 13.34 2.72
C PHE A 73 -11.93 13.78 2.76
N GLU A 74 -12.71 13.22 3.69
CA GLU A 74 -14.13 13.56 3.84
C GLU A 74 -14.33 15.06 4.16
N TRP A 75 -13.45 15.63 4.98
CA TRP A 75 -13.47 17.07 5.29
C TRP A 75 -13.15 17.94 4.06
N VAL A 76 -12.17 17.55 3.23
CA VAL A 76 -11.84 18.24 1.98
C VAL A 76 -13.03 18.20 1.02
N VAL A 77 -13.63 17.03 0.82
CA VAL A 77 -14.81 16.85 -0.04
C VAL A 77 -15.97 17.71 0.45
N GLY A 78 -16.26 17.70 1.76
CA GLY A 78 -17.32 18.52 2.34
C GLY A 78 -17.11 20.02 2.10
N ARG A 79 -15.88 20.51 2.25
CA ARG A 79 -15.54 21.92 1.97
C ARG A 79 -15.77 22.29 0.50
N GLN A 80 -15.35 21.42 -0.42
CA GLN A 80 -15.52 21.64 -1.86
C GLN A 80 -17.00 21.65 -2.27
N ILE A 81 -17.82 20.76 -1.71
CA ILE A 81 -19.27 20.71 -1.96
C ILE A 81 -19.95 22.03 -1.56
N VAL A 82 -19.54 22.62 -0.43
CA VAL A 82 -20.11 23.88 0.08
C VAL A 82 -19.47 25.12 -0.60
N GLY A 83 -18.54 24.92 -1.54
CA GLY A 83 -17.89 26.01 -2.27
C GLY A 83 -16.78 26.73 -1.49
N TYR A 84 -16.31 26.16 -0.38
CA TYR A 84 -15.17 26.71 0.35
C TYR A 84 -13.85 26.31 -0.34
N PRO A 85 -12.89 27.25 -0.51
CA PRO A 85 -11.60 26.93 -1.08
C PRO A 85 -10.81 25.97 -0.18
N VAL A 86 -10.15 25.01 -0.83
CA VAL A 86 -9.28 24.01 -0.20
C VAL A 86 -7.98 23.95 -0.98
N ASP A 87 -7.05 24.83 -0.63
CA ASP A 87 -5.70 24.81 -1.18
C ASP A 87 -4.76 23.90 -0.37
N ARG A 88 -3.53 23.74 -0.85
CA ARG A 88 -2.51 22.92 -0.19
C ARG A 88 -2.24 23.35 1.25
N THR A 89 -2.22 24.66 1.53
CA THR A 89 -1.89 25.18 2.87
C THR A 89 -2.98 24.84 3.88
N VAL A 90 -4.24 24.95 3.45
CA VAL A 90 -5.42 24.58 4.23
C VAL A 90 -5.42 23.09 4.55
N ILE A 91 -5.11 22.24 3.56
CA ILE A 91 -5.02 20.78 3.75
C ILE A 91 -3.91 20.46 4.75
N LEU A 92 -2.75 21.09 4.63
CA LEU A 92 -1.63 20.85 5.54
C LEU A 92 -1.93 21.31 6.97
N LYS A 93 -2.58 22.47 7.16
CA LYS A 93 -3.03 22.91 8.49
C LYS A 93 -3.98 21.87 9.10
N LYS A 94 -4.95 21.39 8.32
CA LYS A 94 -5.89 20.36 8.81
C LYS A 94 -5.21 19.04 9.13
N ALA A 95 -4.30 18.59 8.27
CA ALA A 95 -3.52 17.37 8.49
C ALA A 95 -2.64 17.48 9.74
N GLN A 96 -2.09 18.65 10.02
CA GLN A 96 -1.32 18.92 11.24
C GLN A 96 -2.22 18.84 12.48
N GLU A 97 -3.39 19.49 12.47
CA GLU A 97 -4.38 19.38 13.56
C GLU A 97 -4.73 17.91 13.84
N VAL A 98 -5.05 17.15 12.79
CA VAL A 98 -5.37 15.73 12.90
C VAL A 98 -4.18 14.93 13.44
N SER A 99 -2.96 15.23 12.99
CA SER A 99 -1.76 14.58 13.50
C SER A 99 -1.50 14.85 14.99
N LEU A 100 -1.80 16.06 15.47
CA LEU A 100 -1.67 16.42 16.89
C LEU A 100 -2.71 15.67 17.72
N LEU A 101 -3.95 15.60 17.25
CA LEU A 101 -5.03 14.85 17.90
C LEU A 101 -4.71 13.36 17.99
N VAL A 102 -4.22 12.74 16.91
CA VAL A 102 -3.78 11.35 16.90
C VAL A 102 -2.64 11.11 17.89
N ALA A 103 -1.77 12.11 18.11
CA ALA A 103 -0.70 12.05 19.09
C ALA A 103 -1.15 12.38 20.54
N GLY A 104 -2.46 12.60 20.77
CA GLY A 104 -3.01 12.93 22.09
C GLY A 104 -2.73 14.36 22.55
N GLN A 105 -2.32 15.25 21.65
CA GLN A 105 -2.04 16.66 21.94
C GLN A 105 -3.29 17.52 21.73
N SER A 106 -3.50 18.50 22.61
CA SER A 106 -4.61 19.44 22.46
C SER A 106 -4.37 20.38 21.28
N VAL A 107 -5.40 20.55 20.46
CA VAL A 107 -5.44 21.59 19.43
C VAL A 107 -6.19 22.79 20.00
N GLY A 108 -5.60 23.98 19.92
CA GLY A 108 -6.23 25.23 20.36
C GLY A 108 -7.44 25.59 19.48
N PRO A 109 -8.29 26.55 19.90
CA PRO A 109 -9.37 27.05 19.06
C PRO A 109 -8.75 27.68 17.80
N GLY A 110 -9.05 27.07 16.65
CA GLY A 110 -8.37 27.30 15.37
C GLY A 110 -8.73 28.56 14.62
#